data_AF-A0A1W9JE51-F1
#
_entry.id   AF-A0A1W9JE51-F1
#
_cell.length_a   1.000
_cell.length_b   1.000
_cell.length_c   1.000
_cell.angle_alpha   90.00
_cell.angle_beta   90.00
_cell.angle_gamma   90.00
#
_symmetry.space_group_name_H-M   'P 1'
#
loop_
_entity.id
_entity.type
_entity.pdbx_description
1 polymer ?
#
loop_
_entity_poly.entity_id
_entity_poly.type
_entity_poly.pdbx_seq_one_letter_code
_entity_poly.pdbx_strand_id
1 'polypeptide(L)'
;MEDIIKQAPGQAGSDGHPYKRLRRIEIRASNQEYHQLRDYAHSAQYSNLAQYLREAGLSNKEIQSQTKKMEALRACQYELNKIGVNINQISHHLNANPDNPITEETLLVLMQIQELADSIYQSSKAKQ
;
A
#
# COMPACT_ATOMS: atom_id res chain seq x y z
N MET A 1 -29.55 15.83 -0.59
CA MET A 1 -29.80 16.24 -2.00
C MET A 1 -29.91 14.96 -2.79
N GLU A 2 -31.03 14.78 -3.47
CA GLU A 2 -31.35 13.57 -4.23
C GLU A 2 -30.82 13.67 -5.67
N ASP A 3 -30.63 12.52 -6.30
CA ASP A 3 -30.18 12.42 -7.69
C ASP A 3 -31.33 12.74 -8.67
N ILE A 4 -31.00 13.42 -9.77
CA ILE A 4 -31.96 13.82 -10.80
C ILE A 4 -31.75 13.00 -12.06
N ILE A 5 -32.79 12.34 -12.57
CA ILE A 5 -32.77 11.56 -13.81
C ILE A 5 -32.58 12.48 -15.03
N LYS A 6 -31.70 12.08 -15.97
CA LYS A 6 -31.48 12.84 -17.22
C LYS A 6 -32.71 12.80 -18.13
N GLN A 7 -32.96 13.90 -18.84
CA GLN A 7 -34.09 14.03 -19.76
C GLN A 7 -33.66 14.01 -21.24
N ALA A 8 -32.35 14.19 -21.51
CA ALA A 8 -31.81 14.21 -22.85
C ALA A 8 -30.36 13.66 -22.89
N PRO A 9 -29.90 13.17 -24.07
CA PRO A 9 -28.49 12.85 -24.30
C PRO A 9 -27.57 14.04 -23.96
N GLY A 10 -26.40 13.76 -23.38
CA GLY A 10 -25.41 14.78 -23.01
C GLY A 10 -25.53 15.34 -21.58
N GLN A 11 -26.71 15.29 -20.94
CA GLN A 11 -26.90 15.80 -19.56
C GLN A 11 -26.16 15.00 -18.48
N ALA A 12 -25.74 13.78 -18.81
CA ALA A 12 -25.01 12.87 -17.92
C ALA A 12 -23.69 12.41 -18.56
N GLY A 13 -23.13 13.16 -19.50
CA GLY A 13 -21.93 12.76 -20.25
C GLY A 13 -22.19 11.68 -21.32
N SER A 14 -21.10 11.23 -21.95
CA SER A 14 -21.10 10.27 -23.07
C SER A 14 -21.19 8.80 -22.65
N ASP A 15 -21.02 8.50 -21.36
CA ASP A 15 -20.94 7.15 -20.79
C ASP A 15 -22.31 6.53 -20.44
N GLY A 16 -23.41 7.14 -20.88
CA GLY A 16 -24.74 6.56 -20.74
C GLY A 16 -25.34 6.63 -19.33
N HIS A 17 -24.65 7.23 -18.34
CA HIS A 17 -25.12 7.30 -16.94
C HIS A 17 -26.57 7.84 -16.80
N PRO A 18 -27.44 7.26 -15.95
CA PRO A 18 -28.86 7.62 -15.88
C PRO A 18 -29.14 8.94 -15.16
N TYR A 19 -28.27 9.33 -14.21
CA TYR A 19 -28.44 10.54 -13.41
C TYR A 19 -27.52 11.68 -13.85
N LYS A 20 -27.98 12.92 -13.64
CA LYS A 20 -27.19 14.14 -13.86
C LYS A 20 -26.05 14.23 -12.84
N ARG A 21 -24.88 14.72 -13.29
CA ARG A 21 -23.74 15.01 -12.40
C ARG A 21 -23.89 16.41 -11.82
N LEU A 22 -24.49 16.52 -10.64
CA LEU A 22 -24.80 17.80 -9.97
C LEU A 22 -23.65 18.35 -9.10
N ARG A 23 -22.65 17.51 -8.81
CA ARG A 23 -21.51 17.87 -7.97
C ARG A 23 -20.25 18.03 -8.81
N ARG A 24 -19.49 19.09 -8.52
CA ARG A 24 -18.18 19.33 -9.11
C ARG A 24 -17.10 18.78 -8.18
N ILE A 25 -16.14 18.06 -8.75
CA ILE A 25 -14.92 17.60 -8.06
C ILE A 25 -13.77 18.34 -8.72
N GLU A 26 -13.01 19.09 -7.93
CA GLU A 26 -11.85 19.85 -8.39
C GLU A 26 -10.61 19.32 -7.67
N ILE A 27 -9.55 19.06 -8.45
CA ILE A 27 -8.27 18.54 -7.95
C ILE A 27 -7.18 19.46 -8.47
N ARG A 28 -6.34 19.97 -7.57
CA ARG A 28 -5.12 20.69 -7.95
C ARG A 28 -4.06 19.66 -8.35
N ALA A 29 -3.45 19.86 -9.51
CA ALA A 29 -2.38 19.02 -10.03
C ALA A 29 -1.29 19.91 -10.60
N SER A 30 -0.05 19.49 -10.46
CA SER A 30 1.08 20.02 -11.23
C SER A 30 0.91 19.70 -12.72
N ASN A 31 1.67 20.40 -13.57
CA ASN A 31 1.67 20.13 -15.01
C ASN A 31 2.05 18.67 -15.32
N GLN A 32 3.04 18.14 -14.60
CA GLN A 32 3.48 16.76 -14.76
C GLN A 32 2.35 15.77 -14.41
N GLU A 33 1.70 15.94 -13.27
CA GLU A 33 0.57 15.07 -12.86
C GLU A 33 -0.58 15.16 -13.86
N TYR A 34 -0.91 16.36 -14.35
CA TYR A 34 -1.96 16.54 -15.35
C TYR A 34 -1.66 15.79 -16.64
N HIS A 35 -0.42 15.90 -17.16
CA HIS A 35 -0.01 15.18 -18.37
C HIS A 35 -0.04 13.66 -18.17
N GLN A 36 0.50 13.16 -17.05
CA GLN A 36 0.45 11.74 -16.73
C GLN A 36 -0.99 11.21 -16.66
N LEU A 37 -1.88 11.93 -15.99
CA LEU A 37 -3.30 11.55 -15.92
C LEU A 37 -3.97 11.52 -17.29
N ARG A 38 -3.63 12.46 -18.17
CA ARG A 38 -4.07 12.48 -19.58
C ARG A 38 -3.57 11.28 -20.35
N ASP A 39 -2.29 10.94 -20.22
CA ASP A 39 -1.67 9.81 -20.91
C ASP A 39 -2.26 8.48 -20.45
N TYR A 40 -2.53 8.34 -19.14
CA TYR A 40 -3.25 7.18 -18.60
C TYR A 40 -4.68 7.08 -19.13
N ALA A 41 -5.43 8.18 -19.18
CA ALA A 41 -6.76 8.18 -19.76
C ALA A 41 -6.74 7.77 -21.24
N HIS A 42 -5.78 8.31 -22.01
CA HIS A 42 -5.64 7.99 -23.43
C HIS A 42 -5.22 6.53 -23.68
N SER A 43 -4.21 6.04 -22.96
CA SER A 43 -3.74 4.64 -23.08
C SER A 43 -4.80 3.63 -22.67
N ALA A 44 -5.65 3.96 -21.70
CA ALA A 44 -6.80 3.15 -21.30
C ALA A 44 -8.06 3.40 -22.14
N GLN A 45 -7.94 4.08 -23.28
CA GLN A 45 -9.00 4.30 -24.28
C GLN A 45 -10.22 5.09 -23.78
N TYR A 46 -10.04 5.97 -22.81
CA TYR A 46 -11.11 6.85 -22.35
C TYR A 46 -11.30 8.05 -23.26
N SER A 47 -12.56 8.37 -23.52
CA SER A 47 -12.94 9.54 -24.34
C SER A 47 -12.57 10.89 -23.70
N ASN A 48 -12.49 10.93 -22.36
CA ASN A 48 -12.12 12.13 -21.62
C ASN A 48 -11.57 11.80 -20.23
N LEU A 49 -10.76 12.71 -19.71
CA LEU A 49 -10.11 12.56 -18.40
C LEU A 49 -11.12 12.44 -17.24
N ALA A 50 -12.26 13.12 -17.32
CA ALA A 50 -13.26 13.09 -16.25
C ALA A 50 -13.96 11.72 -16.14
N GLN A 51 -14.11 10.99 -17.24
CA GLN A 51 -14.60 9.62 -17.22
C GLN A 51 -13.57 8.69 -16.58
N TYR A 52 -12.33 8.77 -17.04
CA TYR A 52 -11.21 7.99 -16.48
C TYR A 52 -11.10 8.17 -14.95
N LEU A 53 -11.06 9.41 -14.47
CA LEU A 53 -10.91 9.70 -13.03
C LEU A 53 -12.08 9.19 -12.20
N ARG A 54 -13.31 9.22 -12.74
CA ARG A 54 -14.48 8.67 -12.05
C ARG A 54 -14.42 7.17 -11.95
N GLU A 55 -14.14 6.47 -13.05
CA GLU A 55 -14.03 5.01 -13.04
C GLU A 55 -12.85 4.56 -12.17
N ALA A 56 -11.72 5.24 -12.23
CA ALA A 56 -10.57 4.99 -11.34
C ALA A 56 -10.93 5.22 -9.87
N GLY A 57 -11.57 6.34 -9.53
CA GLY A 57 -11.92 6.70 -8.16
C GLY A 57 -13.09 5.89 -7.57
N LEU A 58 -14.00 5.39 -8.41
CA LEU A 58 -15.09 4.50 -8.00
C LEU A 58 -14.70 3.02 -8.04
N SER A 59 -13.62 2.67 -8.74
CA SER A 59 -13.08 1.32 -8.68
C SER A 59 -12.62 1.08 -7.24
N ASN A 60 -13.32 0.19 -6.55
CA ASN A 60 -13.07 -0.14 -5.14
C ASN A 60 -11.76 -0.91 -4.92
N LYS A 61 -10.80 -0.77 -5.85
CA LYS A 61 -9.43 -1.26 -5.65
C LYS A 61 -8.86 -0.42 -4.53
N GLU A 62 -8.45 -1.05 -3.44
CA GLU A 62 -7.78 -0.38 -2.33
C GLU A 62 -6.60 0.44 -2.89
N ILE A 63 -6.81 1.74 -3.09
CA ILE A 63 -5.73 2.67 -3.33
C ILE A 63 -5.03 2.80 -1.98
N GLN A 64 -4.14 1.86 -1.69
CA GLN A 64 -3.29 1.95 -0.52
C GLN A 64 -2.49 3.24 -0.65
N SER A 65 -2.89 4.25 0.14
CA SER A 65 -2.19 5.52 0.23
C SER A 65 -0.71 5.24 0.40
N GLN A 66 0.12 5.88 -0.42
CA GLN A 66 1.57 5.75 -0.32
C GLN A 66 2.06 6.10 1.09
N THR A 67 1.36 7.03 1.77
CA THR A 67 1.58 7.34 3.18
C THR A 67 1.35 6.13 4.08
N LYS A 68 0.23 5.41 3.93
CA LYS A 68 -0.04 4.19 4.70
C LYS A 68 0.99 3.09 4.43
N LYS A 69 1.44 2.93 3.18
CA LYS A 69 2.53 2.01 2.84
C LYS A 69 3.85 2.40 3.51
N MET A 70 4.19 3.69 3.50
CA MET A 70 5.39 4.21 4.15
C MET A 70 5.32 4.08 5.67
N GLU A 71 4.16 4.30 6.29
CA GLU A 71 3.94 4.08 7.72
C GLU A 71 4.14 2.61 8.09
N ALA A 72 3.56 1.68 7.32
CA ALA A 72 3.75 0.26 7.52
C ALA A 72 5.23 -0.16 7.38
N LEU A 73 5.93 0.37 6.38
CA LEU A 73 7.38 0.15 6.21
C LEU A 73 8.19 0.67 7.39
N ARG A 74 7.89 1.87 7.89
CA ARG A 74 8.57 2.44 9.07
C ARG A 74 8.31 1.62 10.33
N ALA A 75 7.08 1.18 10.54
CA ALA A 75 6.75 0.32 11.66
C ALA A 75 7.52 -1.02 11.60
N CYS A 76 7.58 -1.63 10.42
CA CYS A 76 8.38 -2.84 10.19
C CYS A 76 9.87 -2.60 10.47
N GLN A 77 10.44 -1.52 9.94
CA GLN A 77 11.85 -1.16 10.15
C GLN A 77 12.16 -0.94 11.64
N TYR A 78 11.24 -0.33 12.38
CA TYR A 78 11.39 -0.12 13.83
C TYR A 78 11.45 -1.45 14.60
N GLU A 79 10.58 -2.40 14.29
CA GLU A 79 10.59 -3.73 14.93
C GLU A 79 11.84 -4.54 14.54
N LEU A 80 12.28 -4.47 13.27
CA LEU A 80 13.54 -5.08 12.85
C LEU A 80 14.75 -4.51 13.60
N ASN A 81 14.77 -3.20 13.86
CA ASN A 81 15.82 -2.58 14.65
C ASN A 81 15.85 -3.11 16.09
N LYS A 82 14.68 -3.31 16.73
CA LYS A 82 14.64 -3.91 18.07
C LYS A 82 15.19 -5.32 18.07
N ILE A 83 14.81 -6.13 17.08
CA ILE A 83 15.34 -7.50 16.92
C ILE A 83 16.86 -7.46 16.78
N GLY A 84 17.38 -6.58 15.92
CA GLY A 84 18.83 -6.40 15.74
C GLY A 84 19.55 -5.98 17.02
N VAL A 85 18.99 -5.05 17.79
CA VAL A 85 19.53 -4.64 19.10
C VAL A 85 19.58 -5.81 20.07
N ASN A 86 18.52 -6.60 20.17
CA ASN A 86 18.47 -7.77 21.05
C ASN A 86 19.51 -8.83 20.64
N ILE A 87 19.64 -9.12 19.34
CA ILE A 87 20.67 -10.04 18.82
C ILE A 87 22.08 -9.53 19.17
N ASN A 88 22.30 -8.22 19.04
CA ASN A 88 23.59 -7.62 19.38
C ASN A 88 23.89 -7.71 20.89
N GLN A 89 22.87 -7.54 21.74
CA GLN A 89 23.00 -7.72 23.20
C GLN A 89 23.33 -9.17 23.58
N ILE A 90 22.64 -10.15 22.95
CA ILE A 90 22.95 -11.58 23.14
C ILE A 90 24.40 -11.85 22.74
N SER A 91 24.84 -11.33 21.59
CA SER A 91 26.20 -11.49 21.10
C SER A 91 27.23 -10.93 22.08
N HIS A 92 27.00 -9.72 22.61
CA HIS A 92 27.87 -9.12 23.62
C HIS A 92 27.90 -9.92 24.93
N HIS A 93 26.75 -10.40 25.40
CA HIS A 93 26.66 -11.21 26.61
C HIS A 93 27.46 -12.51 26.48
N LEU A 94 27.39 -13.17 25.32
CA LEU A 94 28.14 -14.39 25.05
C LEU A 94 29.64 -14.15 24.96
N ASN A 95 30.06 -13.09 24.28
CA ASN A 95 31.47 -12.71 24.21
C ASN A 95 32.05 -12.33 25.58
N ALA A 96 31.22 -11.79 26.49
CA ALA A 96 31.64 -11.39 27.83
C ALA A 96 31.66 -12.53 28.85
N ASN A 97 30.95 -13.64 28.60
CA ASN A 97 30.84 -14.77 29.51
C ASN A 97 31.28 -16.09 28.83
N PRO A 98 32.56 -16.24 28.48
CA PRO A 98 33.06 -17.41 27.74
C PRO A 98 32.88 -18.74 28.49
N ASP A 99 32.75 -18.70 29.82
CA ASP A 99 32.56 -19.88 30.68
C ASP A 99 31.08 -20.30 30.83
N ASN A 100 30.14 -19.53 30.27
CA ASN A 100 28.72 -19.86 30.24
C ASN A 100 28.26 -20.08 28.78
N PRO A 101 28.62 -21.23 28.18
CA PRO A 101 28.36 -21.48 26.77
C PRO A 101 26.87 -21.50 26.48
N ILE A 102 26.50 -21.04 25.27
CA ILE A 102 25.15 -21.24 24.70
C ILE A 102 24.82 -22.72 24.83
N THR A 103 23.78 -23.04 25.60
CA THR A 103 23.32 -24.43 25.69
C THR A 103 22.72 -24.84 24.35
N GLU A 104 22.77 -26.13 24.04
CA GLU A 104 22.13 -26.70 22.85
C GLU A 104 20.63 -26.33 22.77
N GLU A 105 19.97 -26.24 23.92
CA GLU A 105 18.60 -25.77 24.07
C GLU A 105 18.42 -24.30 23.65
N THR A 106 19.35 -23.41 24.01
CA THR A 106 19.31 -22.00 23.59
C THR A 106 19.50 -21.86 22.08
N LEU A 107 20.40 -22.67 21.50
CA LEU A 107 20.60 -22.71 20.05
C LEU A 107 19.33 -23.20 19.33
N LEU A 108 18.68 -24.24 19.86
CA LEU A 108 17.44 -24.79 19.32
C LEU A 108 16.32 -23.72 19.28
N VAL A 109 16.17 -22.96 20.37
CA VAL A 109 15.17 -21.88 20.45
C VAL A 109 15.47 -20.76 19.45
N LEU A 110 16.73 -20.38 19.28
CA LEU A 110 17.12 -19.37 18.29
C LEU A 110 16.84 -19.82 16.85
N MET A 111 17.10 -21.10 16.54
CA MET A 111 16.77 -21.67 15.23
C MET A 111 15.25 -21.68 14.97
N GLN A 112 14.44 -22.02 15.97
CA GLN A 112 12.97 -21.98 15.86
C GLN A 112 12.46 -20.54 15.62
N ILE A 113 13.03 -19.55 16.31
CA ILE A 113 12.69 -18.14 16.10
C ILE A 113 13.06 -17.71 14.67
N GLN A 114 14.22 -18.15 14.16
CA GLN A 114 14.64 -17.87 12.78
C GLN A 114 13.67 -18.48 11.75
N GLU A 115 13.29 -19.76 11.90
CA GLU A 115 12.34 -20.41 11.00
C GLU A 115 10.96 -19.73 11.00
N LEU A 116 10.47 -19.33 12.17
CA LEU A 116 9.23 -18.57 12.31
C LEU A 116 9.30 -17.21 11.59
N ALA A 117 10.41 -16.49 11.77
CA ALA A 117 10.62 -15.22 11.09
C ALA A 117 10.66 -15.38 9.56
N ASP A 118 11.35 -16.40 9.05
CA ASP A 118 11.41 -16.71 7.63
C ASP A 118 10.04 -17.11 7.07
N SER A 119 9.27 -17.92 7.79
CA SER A 119 7.92 -18.31 7.40
C SER A 119 6.97 -17.10 7.27
N ILE A 120 7.06 -16.16 8.22
CA ILE A 120 6.30 -14.90 8.18
C ILE A 120 6.73 -14.07 6.96
N TYR A 121 8.04 -13.97 6.70
CA TYR A 121 8.56 -13.25 5.54
C TYR A 121 8.06 -13.84 4.23
N GLN A 122 8.13 -15.16 4.03
CA GLN A 122 7.64 -15.80 2.81
C GLN A 122 6.12 -15.65 2.64
N SER A 123 5.36 -15.77 3.74
CA SER A 123 3.92 -15.54 3.74
C SER A 123 3.53 -14.11 3.36
N SER A 124 4.40 -13.14 3.68
CA SER A 124 4.19 -11.73 3.30
C SER A 124 4.47 -11.48 1.81
N LYS A 125 5.42 -12.21 1.21
CA LYS A 125 5.72 -12.17 -0.23
C LYS A 125 4.64 -12.81 -1.08
N ALA A 126 4.06 -13.93 -0.64
CA ALA A 126 3.04 -14.65 -1.39
C ALA A 126 1.68 -13.93 -1.49
N LYS A 127 1.47 -12.87 -0.69
CA LYS A 127 0.25 -12.05 -0.67
C LYS A 127 0.37 -10.71 -1.43
N GLN A 128 1.51 -10.43 -2.06
CA GLN A 128 1.71 -9.30 -2.99
C GLN A 128 1.51 -9.74 -4.43
#